data_AF-A0AAJ0FDJ5-F1
#
_entry.id   AF-A0AAJ0FDJ5-F1
#
_cell.length_a   1.000
_cell.length_b   1.000
_cell.length_c   1.000
_cell.angle_alpha   90.00
_cell.angle_beta   90.00
_cell.angle_gamma   90.00
#
_symmetry.space_group_name_H-M   'P 1'
#
loop_
_entity.id
_entity.type
_entity.pdbx_description
1 polymer ?
#
loop_
_entity_poly.entity_id
_entity_poly.type
_entity_poly.pdbx_seq_one_letter_code
_entity_poly.pdbx_strand_id
1 'polypeptide(L)' 'MKFTVAAVLAFAAMAVAYPNVNVERRQSNTIPNVDASIPAMSDQAGNVIPFDSTKVYKDATAKGL' A
#
# COMPACT_ATOMS: atom_id res chain seq x y z
N MET A 1 35.44 -2.26 31.50
CA MET A 1 34.10 -2.63 32.01
C MET A 1 33.01 -1.60 31.66
N LYS A 2 33.21 -0.29 31.90
CA LYS A 2 32.20 0.75 31.58
C LYS A 2 31.83 0.84 30.09
N PHE A 3 32.82 0.70 29.19
CA PHE A 3 32.62 0.72 27.73
C PHE A 3 31.79 -0.48 27.24
N THR A 4 32.03 -1.66 27.80
CA THR A 4 31.30 -2.89 27.46
C THR A 4 29.82 -2.79 27.83
N VAL A 5 29.51 -2.21 29.00
CA VAL A 5 28.12 -2.02 29.44
C VAL A 5 27.39 -1.02 28.55
N ALA A 6 28.04 0.07 28.16
CA ALA A 6 27.47 1.06 27.24
C ALA A 6 27.20 0.46 25.85
N ALA A 7 28.11 -0.37 25.34
CA ALA A 7 27.95 -1.05 24.05
C ALA A 7 26.77 -2.03 24.06
N VAL A 8 26.62 -2.83 25.12
CA VAL A 8 25.52 -3.79 25.26
C VAL A 8 24.18 -3.05 25.39
N LEU A 9 24.14 -1.94 26.13
CA LEU A 9 22.92 -1.15 26.31
C LEU A 9 22.50 -0.44 25.01
N ALA A 10 23.46 0.09 24.25
CA ALA A 10 23.20 0.69 22.94
C ALA A 10 22.65 -0.35 21.94
N PHE A 11 23.21 -1.56 21.94
CA PHE A 11 22.73 -2.64 21.07
C PHE A 11 21.32 -3.11 21.45
N ALA A 12 21.03 -3.21 22.76
CA ALA A 12 19.69 -3.52 23.25
C ALA A 12 18.68 -2.43 22.88
N ALA A 13 19.04 -1.15 22.98
CA ALA A 13 18.15 -0.04 22.60
C ALA A 13 17.80 -0.06 21.09
N MET A 14 18.75 -0.40 20.22
CA MET A 14 18.46 -0.53 18.79
C MET A 14 17.49 -1.67 18.48
N ALA A 15 17.58 -2.80 19.20
CA ALA A 15 16.68 -3.94 18.98
C ALA A 15 15.21 -3.62 19.32
N VAL A 16 14.95 -2.77 20.32
CA VAL A 16 13.60 -2.41 20.75
C VAL A 16 13.03 -1.21 19.96
N ALA A 17 13.90 -0.39 19.38
CA ALA A 17 13.50 0.81 18.63
C ALA A 17 13.18 0.54 17.15
N TYR A 18 13.25 -0.71 16.67
CA TYR A 18 12.79 -1.01 15.32
C TYR A 18 11.29 -0.72 15.24
N PRO A 19 10.86 0.29 14.45
CA PRO A 19 9.45 0.45 14.19
C PRO A 19 9.03 -0.83 13.47
N ASN A 20 8.06 -1.53 14.08
CA ASN A 20 7.23 -2.46 13.36
C ASN A 20 6.46 -1.64 12.32
N VAL A 21 7.12 -1.38 11.19
CA VAL A 21 6.40 -1.05 9.97
C VAL A 21 5.62 -2.30 9.64
N ASN A 22 4.42 -2.40 10.22
CA ASN A 22 3.30 -3.03 9.57
C ASN A 22 3.14 -2.24 8.28
N VAL A 23 3.95 -2.61 7.28
CA VAL A 23 3.58 -2.45 5.90
C VAL A 23 2.39 -3.38 5.81
N GLU A 24 1.24 -2.85 6.20
CA GLU A 24 -0.04 -3.39 5.81
C GLU A 24 0.07 -3.41 4.30
N ARG A 25 0.49 -4.56 3.78
CA ARG A 25 0.43 -4.79 2.37
C ARG A 25 -1.05 -4.64 2.15
N ARG A 26 -1.44 -3.54 1.51
CA ARG A 26 -2.62 -3.49 0.68
C ARG A 26 -2.37 -4.51 -0.43
N GLN A 27 -2.29 -5.79 -0.07
CA GLN A 27 -2.75 -6.86 -0.90
C GLN A 27 -4.21 -6.50 -1.06
N SER A 28 -4.46 -5.64 -2.04
CA SER A 28 -5.78 -5.52 -2.61
C SER A 28 -6.24 -6.95 -2.79
N ASN A 29 -7.40 -7.28 -2.25
CA ASN A 29 -8.09 -8.50 -2.63
C ASN A 29 -8.33 -8.35 -4.14
N THR A 30 -7.32 -8.71 -4.92
CA THR A 30 -7.43 -8.87 -6.35
C THR A 30 -8.45 -9.96 -6.49
N ILE A 31 -9.65 -9.59 -6.93
CA ILE A 31 -10.58 -10.54 -7.51
C ILE A 31 -9.71 -11.35 -8.48
N PRO A 32 -9.64 -12.69 -8.36
CA PRO A 32 -8.55 -13.50 -8.92
C PRO A 32 -8.44 -13.50 -10.46
N ASN A 33 -9.21 -12.65 -11.15
CA ASN A 33 -9.35 -12.65 -12.59
C ASN A 33 -9.47 -11.24 -13.20
N VAL A 34 -8.90 -10.21 -12.57
CA VAL A 34 -8.73 -8.92 -13.26
C VAL A 34 -7.47 -9.00 -14.10
N ASP A 35 -7.65 -9.15 -15.41
CA ASP A 35 -6.56 -9.11 -16.38
C ASP A 35 -5.83 -7.76 -16.28
N ALA A 36 -4.50 -7.83 -16.13
CA ALA A 36 -3.64 -6.65 -16.00
C ALA A 36 -3.62 -5.75 -17.25
N SER A 37 -4.13 -6.24 -18.39
CA SER A 37 -4.32 -5.46 -19.61
C SER A 37 -5.58 -4.58 -19.59
N ILE A 38 -6.48 -4.77 -18.61
CA ILE A 38 -7.73 -4.02 -18.50
C ILE A 38 -7.56 -2.88 -17.48
N PRO A 39 -7.98 -1.64 -17.80
CA PRO A 39 -8.02 -0.55 -16.83
C PRO A 39 -8.82 -0.93 -15.58
N ALA A 40 -8.24 -0.71 -14.40
CA ALA A 40 -8.86 -1.06 -13.12
C ALA A 40 -8.63 0.04 -12.07
N MET A 41 -9.57 0.17 -11.13
CA MET A 41 -9.53 1.13 -10.02
C MET A 41 -9.80 0.42 -8.69
N SER A 42 -9.43 1.04 -7.57
CA SER A 42 -9.73 0.50 -6.24
C SER A 42 -11.07 1.03 -5.72
N ASP A 43 -11.90 0.15 -5.15
CA ASP A 43 -13.10 0.55 -4.42
C ASP A 43 -12.78 1.06 -2.99
N GLN A 44 -13.81 1.52 -2.27
CA GLN A 44 -13.66 2.03 -0.90
C GLN A 44 -13.18 0.96 0.10
N ALA A 45 -13.39 -0.31 -0.20
CA ALA A 45 -12.92 -1.45 0.61
C ALA A 45 -11.51 -1.92 0.19
N GLY A 46 -10.89 -1.30 -0.82
CA GLY A 46 -9.56 -1.61 -1.32
C GLY A 46 -9.50 -2.76 -2.32
N ASN A 47 -10.63 -3.21 -2.90
CA ASN A 47 -10.65 -4.23 -3.95
C ASN A 47 -10.34 -3.62 -5.31
N VAL A 48 -9.57 -4.34 -6.16
CA VAL A 48 -9.37 -3.94 -7.56
C VAL A 48 -10.59 -4.35 -8.38
N ILE A 49 -11.26 -3.36 -8.98
CA ILE A 49 -12.40 -3.55 -9.88
C ILE A 49 -12.05 -3.03 -11.29
N PRO A 50 -12.40 -3.75 -12.37
CA PRO A 50 -12.21 -3.26 -13.74
C PRO A 50 -13.15 -2.07 -14.00
N PHE A 51 -12.69 -1.10 -14.79
CA PHE A 51 -13.52 0.01 -15.24
C PHE A 51 -13.37 0.25 -16.75
N ASP A 52 -14.40 0.82 -17.35
CA ASP A 52 -14.42 1.21 -18.76
C ASP A 52 -13.91 2.65 -18.91
N SER A 53 -12.68 2.80 -19.41
CA SER A 53 -12.04 4.10 -19.61
C SER A 53 -12.76 4.99 -20.63
N THR A 54 -13.50 4.40 -21.58
CA THR A 54 -14.26 5.17 -22.57
C THR A 54 -15.46 5.90 -21.95
N LYS A 55 -15.99 5.38 -20.85
CA LYS A 55 -17.08 6.01 -20.09
C LYS A 55 -16.58 7.09 -19.15
N VAL A 56 -15.39 6.92 -18.58
CA VAL A 56 -14.76 7.93 -17.71
C VAL A 56 -14.49 9.22 -18.48
N TYR A 57 -13.93 9.12 -19.69
CA TYR A 57 -13.67 10.30 -20.52
C TYR A 57 -14.95 11.06 -20.90
N LYS A 58 -16.03 10.34 -21.21
CA LYS A 58 -17.33 10.96 -21.54
C LYS A 58 -17.94 11.68 -20.34
N ASP A 59 -17.85 11.09 -19.15
CA ASP A 59 -18.37 11.70 -17.93
C ASP A 59 -17.55 12.93 -17.50
N ALA A 60 -16.21 12.87 -17.61
CA ALA A 60 -15.34 14.02 -17.37
C ALA A 60 -15.61 15.17 -18.36
N THR A 61 -15.73 14.84 -19.65
CA THR A 61 -16.07 15.81 -20.70
C THR A 61 -17.47 16.40 -20.47
N ALA A 62 -18.46 15.59 -20.10
CA ALA A 62 -19.81 16.05 -19.77
C ALA A 62 -19.85 16.94 -18.51
N LYS A 63 -18.93 16.72 -17.58
CA LYS A 63 -18.74 17.54 -16.36
C LYS A 63 -17.85 18.77 -16.57
N GLY A 64 -17.30 18.95 -17.78
CA GLY A 64 -16.48 20.13 -18.12
C GLY A 64 -15.14 20.20 -17.38
N LEU A 65 -14.58 19.05 -16.99
CA LEU A 65 -13.28 18.92 -16.33
C LEU A 65 -12.14 18.76 -17.35
#